data_AF-A0A229RJK2-F1
#
_entry.id   AF-A0A229RJK2-F1
#
_cell.length_a   1.000
_cell.length_b   1.000
_cell.length_c   1.000
_cell.angle_alpha   90.00
_cell.angle_beta   90.00
_cell.angle_gamma   90.00
#
_symmetry.space_group_name_H-M   'P 1'
#
loop_
_entity.id
_entity.type
_entity.pdbx_description
1 polymer ?
#
loop_
_entity_poly.entity_id
_entity_poly.type
_entity_poly.pdbx_seq_one_letter_code
_entity_poly.pdbx_strand_id
1 'polypeptide(L)'
;MTETVSTAHPHEPHADLSGKLNWLRAGVLGANDGIVSVAGIVVGVAGATTDSTAIATAGIAGLVAGALSMAGGEYVSVSTQRDTERAQLRLEKRELKEMPEAEERELAEIYEAKGLSPELAAQVARELTEKDALQAHAEAELGIDPDNLTSPWQAAWASLVAFTVGALLPLLSIAWTSTSARVWACAAAVVVGLVLTGFISAKLGDARVGRAIARNVGVGALTMLVTYYVGVLFGTTVG
;
A
#
# COMPACT_ATOMS: atom_id res chain seq x y z
N MET A 1 7.06 45.67 -28.67
CA MET A 1 6.13 45.30 -27.59
C MET A 1 6.39 43.84 -27.31
N THR A 2 7.05 43.60 -26.19
CA THR A 2 7.72 42.35 -25.81
C THR A 2 6.72 41.48 -25.06
N GLU A 3 6.45 40.26 -25.52
CA GLU A 3 5.87 39.21 -24.68
C GLU A 3 6.75 37.97 -24.78
N THR A 4 7.73 37.93 -23.87
CA THR A 4 8.44 36.71 -23.49
C THR A 4 7.49 35.87 -22.63
N VAL A 5 6.89 34.84 -23.21
CA VAL A 5 6.23 33.78 -22.43
C VAL A 5 7.33 32.87 -21.88
N SER A 6 7.82 33.21 -20.70
CA SER A 6 8.60 32.31 -19.85
C SER A 6 7.61 31.45 -19.06
N THR A 7 7.26 30.28 -19.58
CA THR A 7 6.66 29.21 -18.76
C THR A 7 7.81 28.39 -18.20
N ALA A 8 8.38 28.87 -17.10
CA ALA A 8 9.19 28.02 -16.24
C ALA A 8 8.29 26.90 -15.70
N HIS A 9 8.49 25.67 -16.15
CA HIS A 9 7.88 24.49 -15.54
C HIS A 9 8.52 24.30 -14.15
N PRO A 10 7.79 24.53 -13.03
CA PRO A 10 8.33 24.30 -11.72
C PRO A 10 8.38 22.78 -11.50
N HIS A 11 9.60 22.23 -11.42
CA HIS A 11 9.94 20.91 -10.89
C HIS A 11 8.77 19.93 -10.71
N GLU A 12 8.47 19.14 -11.74
CA GLU A 12 7.65 17.94 -11.56
C GLU A 12 8.53 16.82 -10.99
N PRO A 13 8.33 16.39 -9.73
CA PRO A 13 9.08 15.28 -9.16
C PRO A 13 8.44 13.97 -9.65
N HIS A 14 8.91 13.46 -10.78
CA HIS A 14 8.46 12.17 -11.34
C HIS A 14 9.04 10.94 -10.62
N ALA A 15 9.95 11.13 -9.66
CA ALA A 15 10.56 10.04 -8.88
C ALA A 15 9.67 9.49 -7.73
N ASP A 16 8.53 10.10 -7.42
CA ASP A 16 7.73 9.76 -6.23
C ASP A 16 6.51 8.85 -6.52
N LEU A 17 6.34 8.33 -7.73
CA LEU A 17 5.17 7.48 -8.02
C LEU A 17 5.23 6.14 -7.26
N SER A 18 6.39 5.48 -7.24
CA SER A 18 6.59 4.22 -6.52
C SER A 18 6.46 4.41 -5.00
N GLY A 19 6.99 5.52 -4.48
CA GLY A 19 6.82 5.94 -3.08
C GLY A 19 5.36 6.22 -2.71
N LYS A 20 4.65 7.00 -3.54
CA LYS A 20 3.20 7.25 -3.40
C LYS A 20 2.39 5.97 -3.43
N LEU A 21 2.67 5.04 -4.35
CA LEU A 21 1.95 3.77 -4.45
C LEU A 21 2.18 2.90 -3.21
N ASN A 22 3.42 2.81 -2.73
CA ASN A 22 3.74 2.10 -1.49
C ASN A 22 3.08 2.73 -0.26
N TRP A 23 3.05 4.06 -0.18
CA TRP A 23 2.37 4.78 0.89
C TRP A 23 0.85 4.59 0.83
N LEU A 24 0.26 4.67 -0.35
CA LEU A 24 -1.19 4.53 -0.57
C LEU A 24 -1.63 3.10 -0.23
N ARG A 25 -0.78 2.11 -0.56
CA ARG A 25 -0.96 0.72 -0.19
C ARG A 25 -0.82 0.49 1.31
N ALA A 26 0.28 0.88 1.93
CA ALA A 26 0.47 0.66 3.37
C ALA A 26 -0.52 1.45 4.23
N GLY A 27 -0.82 2.69 3.84
CA GLY A 27 -1.64 3.62 4.62
C GLY A 27 -3.15 3.46 4.41
N VAL A 28 -3.63 3.60 3.17
CA VAL A 28 -5.08 3.66 2.93
C VAL A 28 -5.70 2.26 2.90
N LEU A 29 -5.03 1.28 2.28
CA LEU A 29 -5.51 -0.11 2.33
C LEU A 29 -5.37 -0.68 3.75
N GLY A 30 -4.30 -0.35 4.48
CA GLY A 30 -4.15 -0.70 5.90
C GLY A 30 -5.32 -0.24 6.76
N ALA A 31 -5.66 1.05 6.69
CA ALA A 31 -6.80 1.58 7.44
C ALA A 31 -8.13 0.95 7.02
N ASN A 32 -8.34 0.74 5.72
CA ASN A 32 -9.54 0.10 5.21
C ASN A 32 -9.69 -1.34 5.72
N ASP A 33 -8.62 -2.12 5.69
CA ASP A 33 -8.61 -3.50 6.17
C ASP A 33 -8.86 -3.57 7.69
N GLY A 34 -8.25 -2.65 8.45
CA GLY A 34 -8.52 -2.51 9.89
C GLY A 34 -9.99 -2.21 10.19
N ILE A 35 -10.61 -1.28 9.45
CA ILE A 35 -12.03 -0.95 9.58
C ILE A 35 -12.89 -2.18 9.29
N VAL A 36 -12.71 -2.82 8.13
CA VAL A 36 -13.62 -3.90 7.67
C VAL A 36 -13.46 -5.16 8.52
N SER A 37 -12.23 -5.58 8.79
CA SER A 37 -11.97 -6.83 9.52
C SER A 37 -12.44 -6.77 10.97
N VAL A 38 -12.10 -5.70 11.69
CA VAL A 38 -12.51 -5.55 13.10
C VAL A 38 -14.00 -5.26 13.21
N ALA A 39 -14.60 -4.50 12.29
CA ALA A 39 -16.05 -4.36 12.20
C ALA A 39 -16.73 -5.73 12.03
N GLY A 40 -16.25 -6.56 11.09
CA GLY A 40 -16.77 -7.90 10.87
C GLY A 40 -16.75 -8.75 12.14
N ILE A 41 -15.63 -8.74 12.87
CA ILE A 41 -15.48 -9.48 14.13
C ILE A 41 -16.46 -8.98 15.19
N VAL A 42 -16.45 -7.68 15.51
CA VAL A 42 -17.24 -7.16 16.63
C VAL A 42 -18.74 -7.20 16.34
N VAL A 43 -19.15 -6.95 15.09
CA VAL A 43 -20.55 -7.07 14.66
C VAL A 43 -20.99 -8.53 14.65
N GLY A 44 -20.12 -9.45 14.22
CA GLY A 44 -20.42 -10.88 14.26
C GLY A 44 -20.60 -11.40 15.67
N VAL A 45 -19.69 -11.08 16.59
CA VAL A 45 -19.83 -11.47 18.00
C VAL A 45 -21.06 -10.82 18.64
N ALA A 46 -21.37 -9.57 18.29
CA ALA A 46 -22.60 -8.90 18.75
C ALA A 46 -23.88 -9.54 18.20
N GLY A 47 -23.82 -10.29 17.10
CA GLY A 47 -24.92 -11.13 16.63
C GLY A 47 -25.13 -12.38 17.48
N ALA A 48 -24.08 -12.87 18.14
CA ALA A 48 -24.11 -14.08 18.97
C ALA A 48 -24.38 -13.81 20.46
N THR A 49 -23.99 -12.65 20.99
CA THR A 49 -24.10 -12.33 22.42
C THR A 49 -24.31 -10.84 22.68
N THR A 50 -24.94 -10.51 23.80
CA THR A 50 -25.05 -9.13 24.31
C THR A 50 -23.91 -8.74 25.26
N ASP A 51 -23.05 -9.67 25.66
CA ASP A 51 -21.94 -9.39 26.59
C ASP A 51 -20.90 -8.46 25.95
N SER A 52 -20.78 -7.26 26.52
CA SER A 52 -19.82 -6.25 26.09
C SER A 52 -18.36 -6.70 26.28
N THR A 53 -18.07 -7.50 27.30
CA THR A 53 -16.72 -7.98 27.59
C THR A 53 -16.26 -8.95 26.51
N ALA A 54 -17.13 -9.89 26.12
CA ALA A 54 -16.87 -10.83 25.04
C ALA A 54 -16.62 -10.10 23.70
N ILE A 55 -17.46 -9.12 23.35
CA ILE A 55 -17.31 -8.33 22.11
C ILE A 55 -16.00 -7.53 22.12
N ALA A 56 -15.70 -6.83 23.22
CA ALA A 56 -14.47 -6.04 23.33
C ALA A 56 -13.23 -6.93 23.27
N THR A 57 -13.24 -8.07 23.95
CA THR A 57 -12.12 -9.03 23.94
C THR A 57 -11.87 -9.57 22.53
N ALA A 58 -12.93 -9.98 21.82
CA ALA A 58 -12.81 -10.44 20.45
C ALA A 58 -12.31 -9.34 19.51
N GLY A 59 -12.81 -8.12 19.66
CA GLY A 59 -12.37 -6.97 18.86
C GLY A 59 -10.91 -6.59 19.10
N ILE A 60 -10.45 -6.57 20.36
CA ILE A 60 -9.04 -6.30 20.70
C ILE A 60 -8.13 -7.41 20.17
N ALA A 61 -8.52 -8.68 20.37
CA ALA A 61 -7.77 -9.81 19.84
C ALA A 61 -7.67 -9.76 18.31
N GLY A 62 -8.79 -9.47 17.63
CA GLY A 62 -8.85 -9.28 16.19
C GLY A 62 -8.01 -8.12 15.69
N LEU A 63 -8.02 -6.99 16.41
CA LEU A 63 -7.18 -5.83 16.10
C LEU A 63 -5.70 -6.19 16.18
N VAL A 64 -5.25 -6.76 17.30
CA VAL A 64 -3.83 -7.08 17.52
C VAL A 64 -3.36 -8.15 16.53
N ALA A 65 -4.14 -9.23 16.35
CA ALA A 65 -3.81 -10.30 15.42
C ALA A 65 -3.77 -9.78 13.97
N GLY A 66 -4.76 -8.99 13.56
CA GLY A 66 -4.84 -8.41 12.23
C GLY A 66 -3.70 -7.43 11.94
N ALA A 67 -3.41 -6.53 12.89
CA ALA A 67 -2.33 -5.56 12.75
C ALA A 67 -0.97 -6.25 12.60
N LEU A 68 -0.66 -7.21 13.47
CA LEU A 68 0.60 -7.97 13.41
C LEU A 68 0.70 -8.82 12.14
N SER A 69 -0.39 -9.47 11.72
CA SER A 69 -0.43 -10.26 10.50
C SER A 69 -0.19 -9.39 9.26
N MET A 70 -0.82 -8.22 9.20
CA MET A 70 -0.63 -7.29 8.10
C MET A 70 0.78 -6.71 8.06
N ALA A 71 1.30 -6.25 9.21
CA ALA A 71 2.65 -5.71 9.32
C ALA A 71 3.72 -6.76 9.00
N GLY A 72 3.54 -8.00 9.46
CA GLY A 72 4.43 -9.11 9.15
C GLY A 72 4.38 -9.50 7.67
N GLY A 73 3.18 -9.59 7.08
CA GLY A 73 3.02 -9.86 5.64
C GLY A 73 3.68 -8.79 4.77
N GLU A 74 3.53 -7.52 5.16
CA GLU A 74 4.16 -6.39 4.51
C GLU A 74 5.68 -6.42 4.61
N TYR A 75 6.21 -6.68 5.82
CA TYR A 75 7.64 -6.82 6.05
C TYR A 75 8.24 -7.92 5.17
N VAL A 76 7.60 -9.09 5.12
CA VAL A 76 8.06 -10.24 4.34
C VAL A 76 8.02 -9.89 2.84
N SER A 77 6.91 -9.34 2.35
CA SER A 77 6.75 -8.99 0.94
C SER A 77 7.82 -7.99 0.48
N VAL A 78 8.02 -6.89 1.22
CA VAL A 78 9.00 -5.86 0.87
C VAL A 78 10.42 -6.35 1.09
N SER A 79 10.66 -7.24 2.07
CA SER A 79 11.98 -7.87 2.24
C SER A 79 12.34 -8.73 1.02
N THR A 80 11.39 -9.53 0.51
CA THR A 80 11.60 -10.32 -0.71
C THR A 80 11.90 -9.43 -1.90
N GLN A 81 11.14 -8.34 -2.09
CA GLN A 81 11.43 -7.35 -3.14
C GLN A 81 12.86 -6.82 -3.02
N ARG A 82 13.24 -6.32 -1.84
CA ARG A 82 14.58 -5.77 -1.60
C ARG A 82 15.70 -6.81 -1.80
N ASP A 83 15.46 -8.06 -1.43
CA ASP A 83 16.44 -9.14 -1.62
C ASP A 83 16.64 -9.45 -3.11
N THR A 84 15.57 -9.39 -3.91
CA THR A 84 15.64 -9.46 -5.37
C THR A 84 16.38 -8.26 -5.97
N GLU A 85 16.05 -7.03 -5.56
CA GLU A 85 16.74 -5.80 -6.01
C GLU A 85 18.25 -5.91 -5.74
N ARG A 86 18.63 -6.31 -4.52
CA ARG A 86 20.04 -6.52 -4.16
C ARG A 86 20.70 -7.65 -4.93
N ALA A 87 19.97 -8.69 -5.29
CA ALA A 87 20.52 -9.80 -6.08
C ALA A 87 20.86 -9.34 -7.49
N GLN A 88 19.98 -8.56 -8.12
CA GLN A 88 20.21 -7.99 -9.44
C GLN A 88 21.39 -7.00 -9.41
N LEU A 89 21.44 -6.09 -8.44
CA LEU A 89 22.58 -5.17 -8.30
C LEU A 89 23.93 -5.88 -8.07
N ARG A 90 23.92 -7.06 -7.44
CA ARG A 90 25.15 -7.88 -7.30
C ARG A 90 25.56 -8.56 -8.61
N LEU A 91 24.58 -8.98 -9.40
CA LEU A 91 24.79 -9.57 -10.72
C LEU A 91 25.38 -8.52 -11.66
N GLU A 92 24.72 -7.37 -11.76
CA GLU A 92 25.13 -6.21 -12.54
C GLU A 92 26.57 -5.78 -12.21
N LYS A 93 26.85 -5.62 -10.91
CA LYS A 93 28.20 -5.25 -10.45
C LYS A 93 29.28 -6.28 -10.83
N ARG A 94 28.91 -7.55 -10.99
CA ARG A 94 29.82 -8.60 -11.46
C ARG A 94 30.01 -8.49 -12.97
N GLU A 95 28.95 -8.29 -13.74
CA GLU A 95 28.98 -8.15 -15.20
C GLU A 95 29.78 -6.92 -15.63
N LEU A 96 29.56 -5.77 -15.00
CA LEU A 96 30.37 -4.55 -15.19
C LEU A 96 31.86 -4.77 -14.94
N LYS A 97 32.22 -5.70 -14.05
CA LYS A 97 33.61 -6.03 -13.74
C LYS A 97 34.20 -7.05 -14.72
N GLU A 98 33.42 -8.04 -15.13
CA GLU A 98 33.87 -9.18 -15.93
C GLU A 98 33.79 -8.90 -17.45
N MET A 99 32.86 -8.06 -17.89
CA MET A 99 32.54 -7.81 -19.31
C MET A 99 32.26 -6.32 -19.62
N PRO A 100 33.11 -5.37 -19.21
CA PRO A 100 32.81 -3.92 -19.29
C PRO A 100 32.48 -3.42 -20.70
N GLU A 101 33.14 -3.94 -21.73
CA GLU A 101 32.85 -3.55 -23.11
C GLU A 101 31.50 -4.10 -23.61
N ALA A 102 31.03 -5.23 -23.07
CA ALA A 102 29.71 -5.76 -23.41
C ALA A 102 28.62 -4.94 -22.74
N GLU A 103 28.80 -4.61 -21.47
CA GLU A 103 27.87 -3.77 -20.71
C GLU A 103 27.71 -2.37 -21.33
N GLU A 104 28.81 -1.71 -21.74
CA GLU A 104 28.71 -0.40 -22.41
C GLU A 104 27.90 -0.48 -23.72
N ARG A 105 28.02 -1.58 -24.47
CA ARG A 105 27.22 -1.80 -25.69
C ARG A 105 25.76 -2.06 -25.36
N GLU A 106 25.48 -2.86 -24.33
CA GLU A 106 24.11 -3.12 -23.85
C GLU A 106 23.43 -1.82 -23.42
N LEU A 107 24.11 -0.96 -22.67
CA LEU A 107 23.58 0.33 -22.28
C LEU A 107 23.27 1.22 -23.50
N ALA A 108 24.13 1.21 -24.52
CA ALA A 108 23.88 1.91 -25.77
C ALA A 108 22.63 1.35 -26.47
N GLU A 109 22.49 0.03 -26.58
CA GLU A 109 21.32 -0.64 -27.18
C GLU A 109 20.01 -0.27 -26.45
N ILE A 110 20.03 -0.16 -25.11
CA ILE A 110 18.88 0.30 -24.31
C ILE A 110 18.48 1.73 -24.71
N TYR A 111 19.44 2.63 -24.90
CA TYR A 111 19.16 4.01 -25.31
C TYR A 111 18.74 4.14 -26.78
N GLU A 112 19.29 3.33 -27.67
CA GLU A 112 18.80 3.21 -29.05
C GLU A 112 17.34 2.76 -29.07
N ALA A 113 16.98 1.75 -28.28
CA ALA A 113 15.60 1.28 -28.15
C ALA A 113 14.66 2.36 -27.58
N LYS A 114 15.18 3.31 -26.79
CA LYS A 114 14.45 4.51 -26.31
C LYS A 114 14.33 5.60 -27.39
N GLY A 115 14.99 5.45 -28.54
CA GLY A 115 14.85 6.32 -29.70
C GLY A 115 16.05 7.21 -30.02
N LEU A 116 17.20 7.00 -29.38
CA LEU A 116 18.44 7.71 -29.72
C LEU A 116 19.04 7.16 -31.02
N SER A 117 19.77 7.99 -31.78
CA SER A 117 20.58 7.47 -32.89
C SER A 117 21.73 6.63 -32.34
N PRO A 118 22.26 5.67 -33.10
CA PRO A 118 23.34 4.80 -32.63
C PRO A 118 24.57 5.58 -32.14
N GLU A 119 24.94 6.66 -32.83
CA GLU A 119 26.09 7.48 -32.46
C GLU A 119 25.86 8.21 -31.13
N LEU A 120 24.64 8.75 -30.92
CA LEU A 120 24.30 9.44 -29.70
C LEU A 120 24.13 8.47 -28.52
N ALA A 121 23.54 7.30 -28.75
CA ALA A 121 23.35 6.28 -27.73
C ALA A 121 24.69 5.74 -27.23
N ALA A 122 25.65 5.48 -28.12
CA ALA A 122 27.01 5.09 -27.76
C ALA A 122 27.72 6.19 -26.94
N GLN A 123 27.55 7.46 -27.31
CA GLN A 123 28.10 8.58 -26.54
C GLN A 123 27.47 8.67 -25.14
N VAL A 124 26.15 8.56 -25.04
CA VAL A 124 25.42 8.59 -23.76
C VAL A 124 25.85 7.44 -22.86
N ALA A 125 25.93 6.22 -23.40
CA ALA A 125 26.38 5.05 -22.65
C ALA A 125 27.78 5.28 -22.06
N ARG A 126 28.72 5.77 -22.88
CA ARG A 126 30.08 6.07 -22.45
C ARG A 126 30.15 7.11 -21.33
N GLU A 127 29.51 8.26 -21.51
CA GLU A 127 29.53 9.35 -20.53
C GLU A 127 28.87 8.93 -19.21
N LEU A 128 27.78 8.15 -19.25
CA LEU A 128 27.11 7.64 -18.05
C LEU A 128 27.94 6.57 -17.35
N THR A 129 28.55 5.64 -18.09
CA THR A 129 29.45 4.60 -17.57
C THR A 129 30.68 5.20 -16.90
N GLU A 130 31.28 6.25 -17.48
CA GLU A 130 32.42 6.97 -16.88
C GLU A 130 32.06 7.64 -15.56
N LYS A 131 30.82 8.12 -15.42
CA LYS A 131 30.35 8.77 -14.19
C LYS A 131 30.01 7.74 -13.11
N ASP A 132 29.13 6.81 -13.42
CA ASP A 132 28.70 5.71 -12.53
C ASP A 132 28.01 4.61 -13.34
N ALA A 133 28.79 3.60 -13.75
CA ALA A 133 28.27 2.49 -14.54
C ALA A 133 27.16 1.70 -13.82
N LEU A 134 27.29 1.50 -12.51
CA LEU A 134 26.29 0.73 -11.75
C LEU A 134 24.97 1.48 -11.66
N GLN A 135 25.01 2.78 -11.37
CA GLN A 135 23.81 3.63 -11.36
C GLN A 135 23.16 3.66 -12.75
N ALA A 136 23.97 3.83 -13.80
CA ALA A 136 23.49 3.93 -15.18
C ALA A 136 22.73 2.67 -15.62
N HIS A 137 23.30 1.49 -15.38
CA HIS A 137 22.65 0.22 -15.69
C HIS A 137 21.46 -0.08 -14.77
N ALA A 138 21.59 0.15 -13.46
CA ALA A 138 20.50 -0.08 -12.52
C ALA A 138 19.25 0.74 -12.87
N GLU A 139 19.42 1.99 -13.28
CA GLU A 139 18.30 2.83 -13.72
C GLU A 139 17.79 2.45 -15.11
N ALA A 140 18.70 2.24 -16.08
CA ALA A 140 18.33 2.07 -17.48
C ALA A 140 17.74 0.69 -17.79
N GLU A 141 18.28 -0.35 -17.16
CA GLU A 141 17.94 -1.75 -17.39
C GLU A 141 16.98 -2.29 -16.31
N LEU A 142 17.34 -2.11 -15.03
CA LEU A 142 16.62 -2.73 -13.92
C LEU A 142 15.45 -1.86 -13.41
N GLY A 143 15.47 -0.56 -13.71
CA GLY A 143 14.54 0.41 -13.12
C GLY A 143 14.68 0.53 -11.60
N ILE A 144 15.86 0.24 -11.06
CA ILE A 144 16.19 0.26 -9.64
C ILE A 144 17.06 1.49 -9.37
N ASP A 145 16.75 2.23 -8.31
CA ASP A 145 17.66 3.21 -7.71
C ASP A 145 18.51 2.50 -6.63
N PRO A 146 19.82 2.28 -6.86
CA PRO A 146 20.70 1.62 -5.90
C PRO A 146 20.77 2.29 -4.53
N ASP A 147 20.56 3.61 -4.47
CA ASP A 147 20.66 4.42 -3.26
C ASP A 147 19.34 4.51 -2.49
N ASN A 148 18.21 4.14 -3.13
CA ASN A 148 16.88 4.28 -2.56
C ASN A 148 16.07 2.96 -2.62
N LEU A 149 16.66 1.90 -2.10
CA LEU A 149 15.99 0.61 -1.99
C LEU A 149 14.77 0.67 -1.06
N THR A 150 13.78 -0.16 -1.37
CA THR A 150 12.56 -0.27 -0.56
C THR A 150 12.87 -0.65 0.90
N SER A 151 12.19 -0.02 1.85
CA SER A 151 12.41 -0.23 3.29
C SER A 151 11.31 -1.12 3.91
N PRO A 152 11.60 -2.40 4.23
CA PRO A 152 10.60 -3.31 4.78
C PRO A 152 10.05 -2.87 6.13
N TRP A 153 10.90 -2.27 6.97
CA TRP A 153 10.50 -1.78 8.29
C TRP A 153 9.54 -0.60 8.20
N GLN A 154 9.80 0.33 7.28
CA GLN A 154 8.91 1.48 7.09
C GLN A 154 7.53 1.00 6.61
N ALA A 155 7.50 0.09 5.63
CA ALA A 155 6.25 -0.48 5.13
C ALA A 155 5.46 -1.22 6.22
N ALA A 156 6.13 -2.05 7.02
CA ALA A 156 5.53 -2.79 8.12
C ALA A 156 4.92 -1.88 9.20
N TRP A 157 5.68 -0.87 9.66
CA TRP A 157 5.18 0.09 10.66
C TRP A 157 4.04 0.95 10.13
N ALA A 158 4.14 1.42 8.88
CA ALA A 158 3.06 2.17 8.25
C ALA A 158 1.77 1.35 8.20
N SER A 159 1.85 0.07 7.80
CA SER A 159 0.71 -0.84 7.76
C SER A 159 0.14 -1.15 9.14
N LEU A 160 1.00 -1.39 10.15
CA LEU A 160 0.60 -1.63 11.53
C LEU A 160 -0.22 -0.46 12.08
N VAL A 161 0.30 0.76 11.92
CA VAL A 161 -0.34 1.98 12.43
C VAL A 161 -1.63 2.25 11.68
N ALA A 162 -1.61 2.17 10.35
CA ALA A 162 -2.79 2.38 9.53
C ALA A 162 -3.93 1.41 9.89
N PHE A 163 -3.63 0.12 9.97
CA PHE A 163 -4.58 -0.92 10.39
C PHE A 163 -5.13 -0.63 11.78
N THR A 164 -4.26 -0.33 12.75
CA THR A 164 -4.66 -0.03 14.13
C THR A 164 -5.62 1.16 14.18
N VAL A 165 -5.28 2.26 13.50
CA VAL A 165 -6.12 3.46 13.45
C VAL A 165 -7.47 3.14 12.81
N GLY A 166 -7.50 2.38 11.72
CA GLY A 166 -8.74 1.94 11.09
C GLY A 166 -9.60 1.07 12.01
N ALA A 167 -8.97 0.10 12.68
CA ALA A 167 -9.63 -0.86 13.57
C ALA A 167 -10.19 -0.24 14.86
N LEU A 168 -9.61 0.86 15.34
CA LEU A 168 -10.13 1.58 16.50
C LEU A 168 -11.54 2.13 16.25
N LEU A 169 -11.88 2.51 15.02
CA LEU A 169 -13.19 3.05 14.67
C LEU A 169 -14.36 2.08 15.01
N PRO A 170 -14.42 0.85 14.45
CA PRO A 170 -15.46 -0.11 14.82
C PRO A 170 -15.36 -0.55 16.29
N LEU A 171 -14.15 -0.72 16.82
CA LEU A 171 -13.96 -1.18 18.20
C LEU A 171 -14.52 -0.19 19.24
N LEU A 172 -14.20 1.10 19.08
CA LEU A 172 -14.66 2.13 20.00
C LEU A 172 -16.15 2.43 19.83
N SER A 173 -16.64 2.44 18.59
CA SER A 173 -18.05 2.71 18.30
C SER A 173 -18.99 1.66 18.92
N ILE A 174 -18.59 0.38 18.89
CA ILE A 174 -19.39 -0.69 19.48
C ILE A 174 -19.26 -0.77 21.02
N ALA A 175 -18.08 -0.46 21.56
CA ALA A 175 -17.80 -0.55 23.00
C ALA A 175 -18.48 0.56 23.83
N TRP A 176 -18.60 1.76 23.28
CA TRP A 176 -19.20 2.90 23.99
C TRP A 176 -20.70 3.11 23.76
N THR A 177 -21.34 2.27 22.94
CA THR A 177 -22.76 2.40 22.63
C THR A 177 -23.62 1.41 23.43
N SER A 178 -24.83 1.83 23.80
CA SER A 178 -25.81 0.97 24.48
C SER A 178 -26.13 -0.31 23.68
N THR A 179 -26.52 -1.38 24.39
CA THR A 179 -26.73 -2.72 23.81
C THR A 179 -27.68 -2.73 22.61
N SER A 180 -28.76 -1.95 22.66
CA SER A 180 -29.74 -1.87 21.58
C SER A 180 -29.24 -1.13 20.34
N ALA A 181 -28.28 -0.22 20.48
CA ALA A 181 -27.82 0.65 19.39
C ALA A 181 -26.42 0.31 18.87
N ARG A 182 -25.64 -0.55 19.55
CA ARG A 182 -24.22 -0.78 19.26
C ARG A 182 -23.92 -1.23 17.83
N VAL A 183 -24.75 -2.11 17.26
CA VAL A 183 -24.55 -2.61 15.88
C VAL A 183 -24.82 -1.51 14.87
N TRP A 184 -25.89 -0.73 15.06
CA TRP A 184 -26.23 0.39 14.18
C TRP A 184 -25.21 1.53 14.26
N ALA A 185 -24.75 1.86 15.48
CA ALA A 185 -23.72 2.87 15.68
C ALA A 185 -22.39 2.46 15.04
N CYS A 186 -21.98 1.19 15.21
CA CYS A 186 -20.79 0.64 14.57
C CYS A 186 -20.92 0.67 13.04
N ALA A 187 -22.04 0.19 12.49
CA ALA A 187 -22.28 0.21 11.06
C ALA A 187 -22.23 1.63 10.48
N ALA A 188 -22.85 2.61 11.14
CA ALA A 188 -22.81 4.01 10.70
C ALA A 188 -21.38 4.58 10.74
N ALA A 189 -20.64 4.34 11.82
CA ALA A 189 -19.25 4.77 11.95
C ALA A 189 -18.36 4.15 10.87
N VAL A 190 -18.51 2.85 10.63
CA VAL A 190 -17.78 2.10 9.59
C VAL A 190 -18.10 2.65 8.21
N VAL A 191 -19.37 2.87 7.86
CA VAL A 191 -19.75 3.44 6.56
C VAL A 191 -19.11 4.80 6.35
N VAL A 192 -19.13 5.68 7.36
CA VAL A 192 -18.44 6.99 7.28
C VAL A 192 -16.94 6.79 7.07
N GLY A 193 -16.30 5.89 7.83
CA GLY A 193 -14.89 5.55 7.67
C GLY A 193 -14.56 5.06 6.25
N LEU A 194 -15.37 4.18 5.68
CA LEU A 194 -15.17 3.62 4.34
C LEU A 194 -15.41 4.63 3.21
N VAL A 195 -16.35 5.56 3.41
CA VAL A 195 -16.53 6.71 2.51
C VAL A 195 -15.27 7.58 2.52
N LEU A 196 -14.71 7.87 3.70
CA LEU A 196 -13.51 8.68 3.84
C LEU A 196 -12.28 7.98 3.24
N THR A 197 -12.02 6.71 3.56
CA THR A 197 -10.90 5.96 2.98
C THR A 197 -11.06 5.78 1.46
N GLY A 198 -12.29 5.55 0.98
CA GLY A 198 -12.60 5.48 -0.45
C GLY A 198 -12.37 6.80 -1.17
N PHE A 199 -12.74 7.92 -0.56
CA PHE A 199 -12.48 9.26 -1.09
C PHE A 199 -10.97 9.56 -1.15
N ILE A 200 -10.24 9.31 -0.05
CA ILE A 200 -8.80 9.59 0.05
C ILE A 200 -8.02 8.73 -0.94
N SER A 201 -8.28 7.41 -0.99
CA SER A 201 -7.61 6.51 -1.96
C SER A 201 -7.84 6.95 -3.39
N ALA A 202 -9.07 7.34 -3.76
CA ALA A 202 -9.37 7.77 -5.11
C ALA A 202 -8.69 9.09 -5.47
N LYS A 203 -8.68 10.07 -4.56
CA LYS A 203 -8.05 11.37 -4.82
C LYS A 203 -6.53 11.25 -4.95
N LEU A 204 -5.91 10.39 -4.15
CA LEU A 204 -4.46 10.17 -4.21
C LEU A 204 -4.02 9.29 -5.38
N GLY A 205 -4.88 8.36 -5.82
CA GLY A 205 -4.63 7.50 -6.98
C GLY A 205 -5.18 8.05 -8.30
N ASP A 206 -5.58 9.32 -8.34
CA ASP A 206 -6.21 10.00 -9.49
C ASP A 206 -7.33 9.17 -10.17
N ALA A 207 -8.14 8.51 -9.34
CA ALA A 207 -9.19 7.59 -9.76
C ALA A 207 -10.59 8.18 -9.57
N ARG A 208 -11.60 7.55 -10.19
CA ARG A 208 -13.00 7.96 -10.07
C ARG A 208 -13.54 7.72 -8.65
N VAL A 209 -13.64 8.80 -7.87
CA VAL A 209 -14.07 8.82 -6.46
C VAL A 209 -15.33 7.99 -6.18
N GLY A 210 -16.39 8.17 -6.97
CA GLY A 210 -17.67 7.46 -6.73
C GLY A 210 -17.53 5.93 -6.80
N ARG A 211 -16.68 5.40 -7.69
CA ARG A 211 -16.46 3.95 -7.81
C ARG A 211 -15.67 3.40 -6.63
N ALA A 212 -14.67 4.13 -6.15
CA ALA A 212 -13.87 3.72 -5.01
C ALA A 212 -14.71 3.66 -3.72
N ILE A 213 -15.52 4.69 -3.47
CA ILE A 213 -16.44 4.73 -2.33
C ILE A 213 -17.44 3.57 -2.41
N ALA A 214 -18.09 3.38 -3.57
CA ALA A 214 -19.08 2.31 -3.75
C ALA A 214 -18.48 0.92 -3.48
N ARG A 215 -17.25 0.66 -3.96
CA ARG A 215 -16.55 -0.59 -3.69
C ARG A 215 -16.26 -0.77 -2.19
N ASN A 216 -15.67 0.23 -1.54
CA ASN A 216 -15.28 0.12 -0.13
C ASN A 216 -16.49 -0.07 0.77
N VAL A 217 -17.52 0.77 0.61
CA VAL A 217 -18.77 0.68 1.38
C VAL A 217 -19.49 -0.62 1.08
N GLY A 218 -19.56 -1.05 -0.19
CA GLY A 218 -20.21 -2.29 -0.59
C GLY A 218 -19.57 -3.53 0.05
N VAL A 219 -18.25 -3.62 0.01
CA VAL A 219 -17.50 -4.72 0.65
C VAL A 219 -17.69 -4.67 2.16
N GLY A 220 -17.49 -3.51 2.81
CA GLY A 220 -17.61 -3.41 4.26
C GLY A 220 -19.02 -3.69 4.78
N ALA A 221 -20.06 -3.20 4.09
CA ALA A 221 -21.45 -3.49 4.44
C ALA A 221 -21.77 -4.98 4.27
N LEU A 222 -21.33 -5.60 3.17
CA LEU A 222 -21.50 -7.03 2.95
C LEU A 222 -20.79 -7.85 4.03
N THR A 223 -19.54 -7.51 4.38
CA THR A 223 -18.79 -8.18 5.46
C THR A 223 -19.57 -8.11 6.77
N MET A 224 -20.01 -6.93 7.21
CA MET A 224 -20.75 -6.78 8.47
C MET A 224 -22.09 -7.54 8.45
N LEU A 225 -22.81 -7.52 7.33
CA LEU A 225 -24.06 -8.27 7.19
C LEU A 225 -23.81 -9.78 7.33
N VAL A 226 -22.86 -10.32 6.56
CA VAL A 226 -22.53 -11.75 6.58
C VAL A 226 -22.07 -12.17 7.97
N THR A 227 -21.14 -11.43 8.60
CA THR A 227 -20.62 -11.82 9.92
C THR A 227 -21.67 -11.69 11.01
N TYR A 228 -22.56 -10.69 10.95
CA TYR A 228 -23.69 -10.57 11.86
C TYR A 228 -24.57 -11.84 11.84
N TYR A 229 -24.98 -12.28 10.64
CA TYR A 229 -25.83 -13.46 10.49
C TYR A 229 -25.13 -14.76 10.87
N VAL A 230 -23.82 -14.87 10.60
CA VAL A 230 -23.00 -15.97 11.14
C VAL A 230 -23.07 -15.95 12.67
N GLY A 231 -22.87 -14.80 13.29
CA GLY A 231 -23.02 -14.62 14.73
C GLY A 231 -24.37 -15.09 15.27
N VAL A 232 -25.46 -14.63 14.66
CA VAL A 232 -26.83 -15.02 15.03
C VAL A 232 -27.02 -16.54 14.92
N LEU A 233 -26.58 -17.15 13.82
CA LEU A 233 -26.71 -18.59 13.59
C LEU A 233 -25.98 -19.41 14.68
N PHE A 234 -24.74 -19.05 14.99
CA PHE A 234 -23.95 -19.78 15.98
C PHE A 234 -24.35 -19.45 17.43
N GLY A 235 -24.80 -18.23 17.72
CA GLY A 235 -25.34 -17.86 19.03
C GLY A 235 -26.60 -18.64 19.39
N THR A 236 -27.44 -18.98 18.40
CA THR A 236 -28.67 -19.77 18.62
C THR A 236 -28.43 -21.28 18.74
N THR A 237 -27.26 -21.79 18.34
CA THR A 237 -26.96 -23.23 18.30
C THR A 237 -26.02 -23.71 19.41
N VAL A 238 -25.25 -22.80 20.01
CA VAL A 238 -24.27 -23.11 21.07
C VAL A 238 -24.70 -22.52 22.44
N GLY A 239 -25.71 -21.65 22.45
CA GLY A 239 -26.25 -20.98 23.64
C GLY A 239 -27.37 -21.73 24.35
#